data_AF-A0AA50KN62-F1
#
_entry.id   AF-A0AA50KN62-F1
#
_cell.length_a   1.000
_cell.length_b   1.000
_cell.length_c   1.000
_cell.angle_alpha   90.00
_cell.angle_beta   90.00
_cell.angle_gamma   90.00
#
_symmetry.space_group_name_H-M   'P 1'
#
loop_
_entity.id
_entity.type
_entity.pdbx_description
1 polymer ?
#
loop_
_entity_poly.entity_id
_entity_poly.type
_entity_poly.pdbx_seq_one_letter_code
_entity_poly.pdbx_strand_id
1 'polypeptide(L)'
;MYQLDPFYQHWLSHPTTGVFRLDDIAPSEFRRSEYFLTYYTGLGLHDELMCFFSSNTNTTLAFSFGFYQPPPHPDGCLLSDKMAYLFPLLQALLEKHHWQSAINDDRAGSEEFIDERLSEREQQVARLFLQGHSAPAIAELLCISPGTVKNHRKNIYGKLAINSQAELFQLFLRQLGVE
;
A
#
# COMPACT_ATOMS: atom_id res chain seq x y z
N MET A 1 -8.85 2.57 8.18
CA MET A 1 -8.77 1.36 9.03
C MET A 1 -7.32 1.11 9.47
N TYR A 2 -6.36 1.10 8.55
CA TYR A 2 -4.92 0.94 8.85
C TYR A 2 -4.30 1.94 9.85
N GLN A 3 -4.95 3.07 10.15
CA GLN A 3 -4.44 4.01 11.16
C GLN A 3 -4.41 3.43 12.58
N LEU A 4 -5.21 2.41 12.87
CA LEU A 4 -5.21 1.71 14.18
C LEU A 4 -4.23 0.54 14.23
N ASP A 5 -3.50 0.32 13.12
CA ASP A 5 -2.52 -0.74 13.01
C ASP A 5 -1.29 -0.46 13.89
N PRO A 6 -0.86 -1.41 14.75
CA PRO A 6 0.29 -1.23 15.62
C PRO A 6 1.60 -0.98 14.86
N PHE A 7 1.82 -1.63 13.72
CA PHE A 7 3.03 -1.43 12.92
C PHE A 7 3.06 -0.03 12.30
N TYR A 8 1.90 0.43 11.81
CA TYR A 8 1.77 1.80 11.30
C TYR A 8 2.01 2.85 12.39
N GLN A 9 1.45 2.66 13.59
CA GLN A 9 1.65 3.55 14.73
C GLN A 9 3.12 3.56 15.19
N HIS A 10 3.75 2.39 15.23
CA HIS A 10 5.16 2.23 15.59
C HIS A 10 6.09 2.93 14.59
N TRP A 11 5.80 2.83 13.29
CA TRP A 11 6.53 3.54 12.25
C TRP A 11 6.36 5.06 12.36
N LEU A 12 5.15 5.56 12.68
CA LEU A 12 4.89 6.99 12.83
C LEU A 12 5.63 7.62 14.03
N SER A 13 5.84 6.87 15.11
CA SER A 13 6.48 7.40 16.32
C SER A 13 7.97 7.67 16.15
N HIS A 14 8.67 6.91 15.31
CA HIS A 14 10.10 7.08 15.06
C HIS A 14 10.57 6.30 13.83
N PRO A 15 11.65 6.76 13.14
CA PRO A 15 12.33 5.97 12.13
C PRO A 15 12.75 4.62 12.74
N THR A 16 12.14 3.55 12.25
CA THR A 16 12.28 2.21 12.82
C THR A 16 13.07 1.32 11.88
N THR A 17 14.10 0.66 12.40
CA THR A 17 14.86 -0.37 11.68
C THR A 17 14.95 -1.59 12.58
N GLY A 18 14.58 -2.77 12.07
CA GLY A 18 14.64 -4.02 12.82
C GLY A 18 13.51 -4.98 12.48
N VAL A 19 13.44 -6.07 13.26
CA VAL A 19 12.42 -7.12 13.15
C VAL A 19 11.53 -7.04 14.38
N PHE A 20 10.22 -7.00 14.17
CA PHE A 20 9.23 -6.83 15.23
C PHE A 20 8.07 -7.79 15.02
N ARG A 21 7.68 -8.51 16.07
CA ARG A 21 6.42 -9.24 16.11
C ARG A 21 5.31 -8.30 16.54
N LEU A 22 4.07 -8.66 16.20
CA LEU A 22 2.89 -7.91 16.63
C LEU A 22 2.88 -7.71 18.15
N ASP A 23 3.21 -8.76 18.92
CA ASP A 23 3.25 -8.70 20.39
C ASP A 23 4.36 -7.82 20.96
N ASP A 24 5.41 -7.50 20.18
CA ASP A 24 6.51 -6.65 20.65
C ASP A 24 6.11 -5.17 20.69
N ILE A 25 5.16 -4.77 19.82
CA ILE A 25 4.80 -3.36 19.59
C ILE A 25 3.34 -3.05 19.89
N ALA A 26 2.47 -4.06 19.87
CA ALA A 26 1.05 -3.86 20.11
C ALA A 26 0.78 -3.66 21.61
N PRO A 27 -0.24 -2.85 21.96
CA PRO A 27 -0.73 -2.78 23.33
C PRO A 27 -1.12 -4.16 23.88
N SER A 28 -0.96 -4.39 25.18
CA SER A 28 -1.22 -5.70 25.81
C SER A 28 -2.62 -6.27 25.56
N GLU A 29 -3.64 -5.41 25.44
CA GLU A 29 -5.02 -5.81 25.17
C GLU A 29 -5.40 -5.77 23.68
N PHE A 30 -4.45 -5.50 22.77
CA PHE A 30 -4.71 -5.31 21.35
C PHE A 30 -5.43 -6.50 20.72
N ARG A 31 -5.02 -7.73 21.04
CA ARG A 31 -5.64 -8.97 20.53
C ARG A 31 -7.10 -9.15 20.96
N ARG A 32 -7.56 -8.40 21.96
CA ARG A 32 -8.96 -8.40 22.46
C ARG A 32 -9.73 -7.17 21.97
N SER A 33 -9.07 -6.26 21.26
CA SER A 33 -9.71 -5.07 20.70
C SER A 33 -10.67 -5.45 19.57
N GLU A 34 -11.71 -4.64 19.40
CA GLU A 34 -12.66 -4.80 18.30
C GLU A 34 -11.97 -4.68 16.93
N TYR A 35 -10.92 -3.85 16.83
CA TYR A 35 -10.12 -3.72 15.62
C TYR A 35 -9.45 -5.06 15.25
N PHE A 36 -8.76 -5.70 16.20
CA PHE A 36 -8.11 -6.98 15.94
C PHE A 36 -9.14 -8.07 15.60
N LEU A 37 -10.22 -8.16 16.38
CA LEU A 37 -11.24 -9.18 16.16
C LEU A 37 -11.97 -8.98 14.82
N THR A 38 -12.23 -7.75 14.40
CA THR A 38 -12.96 -7.49 13.14
C THR A 38 -12.04 -7.52 11.91
N TYR A 39 -10.88 -6.88 11.99
CA TYR A 39 -9.99 -6.69 10.84
C TYR A 39 -8.99 -7.83 10.69
N TYR A 40 -8.15 -8.07 11.71
CA TYR A 40 -7.12 -9.11 11.68
C TYR A 40 -7.76 -10.48 11.52
N THR A 41 -8.68 -10.88 12.41
CA THR A 41 -9.30 -12.21 12.29
C THR A 41 -10.27 -12.33 11.12
N GLY A 42 -10.89 -11.23 10.67
CA GLY A 42 -11.70 -11.19 9.46
C GLY A 42 -10.91 -11.50 8.18
N LEU A 43 -9.62 -11.16 8.15
CA LEU A 43 -8.67 -11.54 7.10
C LEU A 43 -8.04 -12.93 7.32
N GLY A 44 -8.40 -13.61 8.43
CA GLY A 44 -7.74 -14.82 8.89
C GLY A 44 -6.32 -14.57 9.42
N LEU A 45 -5.89 -13.31 9.57
CA LEU A 45 -4.58 -12.93 10.07
C LEU A 45 -4.58 -13.00 11.59
N HIS A 46 -3.88 -13.96 12.17
CA HIS A 46 -3.84 -14.17 13.61
C HIS A 46 -2.57 -13.63 14.26
N ASP A 47 -1.48 -13.54 13.49
CA ASP A 47 -0.21 -13.00 13.96
C ASP A 47 0.55 -12.39 12.79
N GLU A 48 1.54 -11.55 13.08
CA GLU A 48 2.31 -10.86 12.05
C GLU A 48 3.71 -10.53 12.55
N LEU A 49 4.69 -10.63 11.64
CA LEU A 49 6.06 -10.18 11.83
C LEU A 49 6.41 -9.16 10.75
N MET A 50 7.03 -8.06 11.16
CA MET A 50 7.39 -6.96 10.29
C MET A 50 8.90 -6.72 10.35
N CYS A 51 9.53 -6.58 9.19
CA CYS A 51 10.91 -6.15 9.07
C CYS A 51 10.95 -4.74 8.49
N PHE A 52 11.39 -3.76 9.27
CA PHE A 52 11.55 -2.37 8.83
C PHE A 52 13.00 -2.08 8.45
N PHE A 53 13.20 -1.46 7.29
CA PHE A 53 14.49 -0.99 6.80
C PHE A 53 14.37 0.52 6.56
N SER A 54 14.67 1.31 7.60
CA SER A 54 14.74 2.75 7.46
C SER A 54 16.11 3.17 6.93
N SER A 55 16.13 4.23 6.14
CA SER A 55 17.36 4.90 5.72
C SER A 55 17.36 6.35 6.20
N ASN A 56 18.38 7.11 5.83
CA ASN A 56 18.52 8.54 6.15
C ASN A 56 17.52 9.42 5.38
N THR A 57 16.87 8.86 4.36
CA THR A 57 15.71 9.45 3.69
C THR A 57 14.45 9.15 4.51
N ASN A 58 13.45 10.03 4.49
CA ASN A 58 12.21 9.90 5.28
C ASN A 58 11.28 8.76 4.78
N THR A 59 11.85 7.66 4.32
CA THR A 59 11.20 6.52 3.67
C THR A 59 11.68 5.24 4.32
N THR A 60 10.76 4.33 4.59
CA THR A 60 11.04 3.03 5.22
C THR A 60 10.47 1.93 4.34
N LEU A 61 11.29 0.90 4.04
CA LEU A 61 10.79 -0.33 3.45
C LEU A 61 10.30 -1.24 4.56
N ALA A 62 9.14 -1.86 4.39
CA ALA A 62 8.61 -2.82 5.34
C ALA A 62 8.27 -4.13 4.62
N PHE A 63 8.76 -5.26 5.14
CA PHE A 63 8.31 -6.58 4.73
C PHE A 63 7.41 -7.17 5.81
N SER A 64 6.15 -7.46 5.45
CA SER A 64 5.17 -8.09 6.33
C SER A 64 5.11 -9.60 6.08
N PHE A 65 5.09 -10.36 7.17
CA PHE A 65 4.93 -11.80 7.19
C PHE A 65 3.72 -12.14 8.05
N GLY A 66 2.58 -12.38 7.40
CA GLY A 66 1.33 -12.73 8.07
C GLY A 66 1.20 -14.23 8.35
N PHE A 67 0.70 -14.56 9.54
CA PHE A 67 0.40 -15.93 9.95
C PHE A 67 -1.13 -16.13 9.99
N TYR A 68 -1.61 -17.07 9.17
CA TYR A 68 -3.04 -17.29 8.93
C TYR A 68 -3.62 -18.52 9.65
N GLN A 69 -2.80 -19.18 10.45
CA GLN A 69 -3.26 -20.23 11.36
C GLN A 69 -3.48 -19.60 12.76
N PRO A 70 -4.24 -20.20 13.66
CA PRO A 70 -4.37 -19.73 15.05
C PRO A 70 -3.22 -20.25 15.95
N PRO A 71 -2.68 -19.43 16.87
CA PRO A 71 -1.55 -19.82 17.72
C PRO A 71 -1.87 -20.97 18.68
N PRO A 72 -0.84 -21.74 19.15
CA PRO A 72 0.59 -21.46 19.05
C PRO A 72 1.22 -21.86 17.70
N HIS A 73 2.03 -20.95 17.13
CA HIS A 73 2.84 -21.23 15.96
C HIS A 73 4.30 -21.44 16.36
N PRO A 74 4.82 -22.68 16.36
CA PRO A 74 6.27 -22.90 16.54
C PRO A 74 7.09 -22.15 15.46
N ASP A 75 6.50 -21.91 14.30
CA ASP A 75 7.13 -21.23 13.17
C ASP A 75 7.28 -19.72 13.37
N GLY A 76 6.45 -19.08 14.23
CA GLY A 76 6.47 -17.63 14.41
C GLY A 76 7.71 -17.12 15.12
N CYS A 77 8.06 -17.74 16.26
CA CYS A 77 9.30 -17.44 16.97
C CYS A 77 10.52 -17.86 16.16
N LEU A 78 10.48 -19.04 15.52
CA LEU A 78 11.57 -19.52 14.67
C LEU A 78 11.84 -18.60 13.47
N LEU A 79 10.78 -18.08 12.82
CA LEU A 79 10.91 -17.10 11.75
C LEU A 79 11.50 -15.80 12.29
N SER A 80 11.04 -15.34 13.45
CA SER A 80 11.58 -14.14 14.10
C SER A 80 13.07 -14.25 14.35
N ASP A 81 13.53 -15.36 14.93
CA ASP A 81 14.95 -15.60 15.21
C ASP A 81 15.77 -15.66 13.91
N LYS A 82 15.27 -16.37 12.89
CA LYS A 82 15.93 -16.44 11.58
C LYS A 82 16.00 -15.09 10.89
N MET A 83 14.92 -14.32 10.92
CA MET A 83 14.87 -13.00 10.32
C MET A 83 15.79 -12.04 11.06
N ALA A 84 15.82 -12.05 12.40
CA ALA A 84 16.76 -11.27 13.19
C ALA A 84 18.22 -11.61 12.86
N TYR A 85 18.52 -12.90 12.65
CA TYR A 85 19.84 -13.35 12.22
C TYR A 85 20.21 -12.87 10.81
N LEU A 86 19.27 -12.93 9.86
CA LEU A 86 19.48 -12.51 8.47
C LEU A 86 19.40 -10.99 8.27
N PHE A 87 18.81 -10.27 9.22
CA PHE A 87 18.47 -8.86 9.09
C PHE A 87 19.67 -7.98 8.70
N PRO A 88 20.86 -8.09 9.33
CA PRO A 88 22.00 -7.26 8.95
C PRO A 88 22.47 -7.50 7.51
N LEU A 89 22.37 -8.74 7.02
CA LEU A 89 22.71 -9.08 5.64
C LEU A 89 21.69 -8.48 4.66
N LEU A 90 20.40 -8.61 4.97
CA LEU A 90 19.34 -8.02 4.15
C LEU A 90 19.46 -6.50 4.10
N GLN A 91 19.74 -5.87 5.24
CA GLN A 91 19.97 -4.43 5.32
C GLN A 91 21.16 -4.01 4.45
N ALA A 92 22.30 -4.69 4.55
CA ALA A 92 23.48 -4.38 3.74
C ALA A 92 23.23 -4.57 2.24
N LEU A 93 22.45 -5.60 1.85
CA LEU A 93 22.07 -5.82 0.45
C LEU A 93 21.16 -4.70 -0.06
N LEU A 94 20.14 -4.31 0.72
CA LEU A 94 19.24 -3.22 0.36
C LEU A 94 20.00 -1.90 0.21
N GLU A 95 20.89 -1.58 1.15
CA GLU A 95 21.76 -0.40 1.09
C GLU A 95 22.64 -0.41 -0.17
N LYS A 96 23.27 -1.56 -0.48
CA LYS A 96 24.13 -1.73 -1.66
C LYS A 96 23.36 -1.58 -2.98
N HIS A 97 22.12 -2.08 -3.03
CA HIS A 97 21.31 -2.10 -4.24
C HIS A 97 20.46 -0.83 -4.44
N HIS A 98 20.62 0.20 -3.59
CA HIS A 98 19.88 1.46 -3.67
C HIS A 98 18.37 1.24 -3.91
N TRP A 99 17.70 0.42 -3.08
CA TRP A 99 16.25 0.14 -3.19
C TRP A 99 15.39 1.42 -3.30
N GLN A 100 15.87 2.53 -2.73
CA GLN A 100 15.22 3.84 -2.83
C GLN A 100 15.19 4.42 -4.24
N SER A 101 16.15 4.08 -5.11
CA SER A 101 16.09 4.49 -6.51
C SER A 101 14.90 3.84 -7.20
N ALA A 102 14.50 2.61 -6.82
CA ALA A 102 13.31 1.95 -7.36
C ALA A 102 11.99 2.53 -6.82
N ILE A 103 11.97 3.08 -5.60
CA ILE A 103 10.76 3.67 -4.99
C ILE A 103 10.64 5.18 -5.24
N ASN A 104 11.75 5.88 -5.43
CA ASN A 104 11.72 7.20 -6.07
C ASN A 104 11.31 7.09 -7.55
N ASP A 105 11.52 5.93 -8.16
CA ASP A 105 10.92 5.56 -9.44
C ASP A 105 9.45 5.19 -9.31
N ASP A 106 8.81 5.13 -8.13
CA ASP A 106 7.33 5.00 -8.02
C ASP A 106 6.60 6.35 -8.16
N ARG A 107 7.33 7.47 -8.24
CA ARG A 107 6.82 8.64 -8.97
C ARG A 107 6.89 8.47 -10.49
N ALA A 108 7.59 7.44 -10.98
CA ALA A 108 7.64 7.00 -12.37
C ALA A 108 6.92 5.65 -12.62
N GLY A 109 6.47 4.97 -11.56
CA GLY A 109 5.64 3.76 -11.54
C GLY A 109 4.15 4.07 -11.66
N SER A 110 3.79 5.29 -12.07
CA SER A 110 2.65 5.39 -12.96
C SER A 110 3.07 4.70 -14.25
N GLU A 111 2.88 3.38 -14.33
CA GLU A 111 2.62 2.75 -15.63
C GLU A 111 1.49 3.58 -16.23
N GLU A 112 1.93 4.42 -17.15
CA GLU A 112 1.22 5.61 -17.52
C GLU A 112 0.00 5.05 -18.24
N PHE A 113 -1.19 5.11 -17.61
CA PHE A 113 -2.44 4.80 -18.30
C PHE A 113 -2.58 5.86 -19.39
N ILE A 114 -1.91 5.58 -20.51
CA ILE A 114 -1.89 6.35 -21.74
C ILE A 114 -2.90 5.64 -22.61
N ASP A 115 -4.09 6.23 -22.66
CA ASP A 115 -5.00 5.98 -23.76
C ASP A 115 -4.94 7.22 -24.66
N GLU A 116 -4.49 7.04 -25.90
CA GLU A 116 -4.33 8.13 -26.88
C GLU A 116 -5.66 8.86 -27.17
N ARG A 117 -6.80 8.26 -26.82
CA ARG A 117 -8.12 8.91 -26.95
C ARG A 117 -8.35 9.98 -25.88
N LEU A 118 -7.65 9.89 -24.74
CA LEU A 118 -7.76 10.82 -23.63
C LEU A 118 -6.72 11.93 -23.72
N SER A 119 -7.14 13.15 -23.40
CA SER A 119 -6.19 14.27 -23.18
C SER A 119 -5.36 14.04 -21.92
N GLU A 120 -4.20 14.68 -21.81
CA GLU A 120 -3.34 14.61 -20.63
C GLU A 120 -4.11 14.85 -19.32
N ARG A 121 -5.02 15.83 -19.34
CA ARG A 121 -5.84 16.17 -18.17
C ARG A 121 -6.87 15.08 -17.83
N GLU A 122 -7.45 14.45 -18.85
CA GLU A 122 -8.37 13.33 -18.67
C GLU A 122 -7.63 12.08 -18.18
N GLN A 123 -6.42 11.82 -18.67
CA GLN A 123 -5.58 10.73 -18.18
C GLN A 123 -5.20 10.94 -16.71
N GLN A 124 -4.83 12.16 -16.30
CA GLN A 124 -4.58 12.49 -14.89
C GLN A 124 -5.81 12.20 -14.01
N VAL A 125 -7.00 12.61 -14.44
CA VAL A 125 -8.24 12.35 -13.71
C VAL A 125 -8.58 10.85 -13.68
N ALA A 126 -8.40 10.13 -14.80
CA ALA A 126 -8.62 8.69 -14.86
C ALA A 126 -7.70 7.92 -13.90
N ARG A 127 -6.41 8.29 -13.83
CA ARG A 127 -5.45 7.70 -12.88
C ARG A 127 -5.88 7.86 -11.43
N LEU A 128 -6.30 9.06 -11.05
CA LEU A 128 -6.76 9.30 -9.67
C LEU A 128 -8.04 8.50 -9.35
N PHE A 129 -8.93 8.29 -10.33
CA PHE A 129 -10.07 7.38 -10.15
C PHE A 129 -9.63 5.91 -10.00
N LEU A 130 -8.65 5.45 -10.77
CA LEU A 130 -8.08 4.09 -10.64
C LEU A 130 -7.43 3.87 -9.26
N GLN A 131 -6.82 4.92 -8.69
CA GLN A 131 -6.26 4.94 -7.33
C GLN A 131 -7.34 5.02 -6.21
N GLY A 132 -8.62 5.08 -6.56
CA GLY A 132 -9.72 5.09 -5.59
C GLY A 132 -10.06 6.46 -5.01
N HIS A 133 -9.51 7.56 -5.55
CA HIS A 133 -9.86 8.91 -5.07
C HIS A 133 -11.30 9.28 -5.43
N SER A 134 -11.98 9.95 -4.50
CA SER A 134 -13.32 10.49 -4.72
C SER A 134 -13.28 11.77 -5.57
N ALA A 135 -14.38 12.10 -6.26
CA ALA A 135 -14.43 13.31 -7.09
C ALA A 135 -14.08 14.63 -6.33
N PRO A 136 -14.48 14.81 -5.05
CA PRO A 136 -14.01 15.94 -4.25
C PRO A 136 -12.50 15.90 -3.96
N ALA A 137 -11.93 14.74 -3.63
CA ALA A 137 -10.50 14.61 -3.40
C ALA A 137 -9.68 14.89 -4.67
N ILE A 138 -10.15 14.43 -5.83
CA ILE A 138 -9.54 14.72 -7.13
C ILE A 138 -9.59 16.23 -7.42
N ALA A 139 -10.71 16.88 -7.11
CA ALA A 139 -10.86 18.31 -7.30
C ALA A 139 -9.83 19.10 -6.47
N GLU A 140 -9.62 18.73 -5.22
CA GLU A 140 -8.60 19.31 -4.34
C GLU A 140 -7.18 19.05 -4.86
N LEU A 141 -6.84 17.79 -5.17
CA LEU A 141 -5.51 17.40 -5.67
C LEU A 141 -5.12 18.11 -6.97
N LEU A 142 -6.11 18.35 -7.82
CA LEU A 142 -5.90 18.94 -9.14
C LEU A 142 -6.21 20.45 -9.19
N CYS A 143 -6.55 21.07 -8.06
CA CYS A 143 -6.95 22.47 -7.94
C CYS A 143 -8.05 22.89 -8.94
N ILE A 144 -9.08 22.05 -9.10
CA ILE A 144 -10.25 22.30 -9.96
C ILE A 144 -11.56 22.10 -9.20
N SER A 145 -12.70 22.48 -9.80
CA SER A 145 -13.99 22.26 -9.15
C SER A 145 -14.44 20.79 -9.20
N PRO A 146 -15.21 20.28 -8.22
CA PRO A 146 -15.84 18.96 -8.30
C PRO A 146 -16.75 18.80 -9.52
N GLY A 147 -17.35 19.88 -10.02
CA GLY A 147 -18.12 19.89 -11.27
C GLY A 147 -17.24 19.62 -12.49
N THR A 148 -16.04 20.20 -12.52
CA THR A 148 -15.03 19.97 -13.57
C THR A 148 -14.58 18.51 -13.57
N VAL A 149 -14.37 17.90 -12.40
CA VAL A 149 -14.03 16.47 -12.28
C VAL A 149 -15.17 15.58 -12.82
N LYS A 150 -16.43 15.89 -12.51
CA LYS A 150 -17.59 15.16 -13.05
C LYS A 150 -17.66 15.26 -14.59
N ASN A 151 -17.32 16.42 -15.15
CA ASN A 151 -17.25 16.61 -16.60
C ASN A 151 -16.12 15.79 -17.23
N HIS A 152 -14.92 15.82 -16.64
CA HIS A 152 -13.82 14.96 -17.08
C HIS A 152 -14.21 13.48 -17.03
N ARG A 153 -14.85 13.01 -15.95
CA ARG A 153 -15.35 11.64 -15.85
C ARG A 153 -16.29 11.27 -16.99
N LYS A 154 -17.27 12.15 -17.30
CA LYS A 154 -18.21 11.92 -18.40
C LYS A 154 -17.49 11.83 -19.75
N ASN A 155 -16.51 12.70 -19.98
CA ASN A 155 -15.74 12.70 -21.23
C ASN A 155 -14.85 11.47 -21.35
N ILE A 156 -14.18 11.07 -20.27
CA ILE A 156 -13.38 9.84 -20.20
C ILE A 156 -14.25 8.64 -20.57
N TYR A 157 -15.41 8.52 -19.93
CA TYR A 157 -16.33 7.40 -20.16
C TYR A 157 -16.83 7.36 -21.59
N GLY A 158 -17.19 8.52 -22.16
CA GLY A 158 -17.58 8.62 -23.56
C GLY A 158 -16.47 8.24 -24.54
N LYS A 159 -15.22 8.69 -24.29
CA LYS A 159 -14.06 8.42 -25.15
C LYS A 159 -13.60 6.97 -25.10
N LEU A 160 -13.70 6.34 -23.93
CA LEU A 160 -13.33 4.94 -23.73
C LEU A 160 -14.49 3.96 -24.03
N ALA A 161 -15.69 4.48 -24.32
CA ALA A 161 -16.92 3.70 -24.51
C ALA A 161 -17.26 2.79 -23.32
N ILE A 162 -17.13 3.34 -22.10
CA ILE A 162 -17.44 2.67 -20.83
C ILE A 162 -18.53 3.42 -20.06
N ASN A 163 -19.17 2.73 -19.12
CA ASN A 163 -20.28 3.27 -18.33
C ASN A 163 -19.99 3.31 -16.83
N SER A 164 -18.88 2.73 -16.37
CA SER A 164 -18.57 2.64 -14.94
C SER A 164 -17.08 2.74 -14.62
N GLN A 165 -16.77 3.06 -13.36
CA GLN A 165 -15.40 3.04 -12.85
C GLN A 165 -14.83 1.62 -12.80
N ALA A 166 -15.68 0.60 -12.63
CA ALA A 166 -15.26 -0.80 -12.69
C ALA A 166 -14.80 -1.18 -14.10
N GLU A 167 -15.49 -0.74 -15.15
CA GLU A 167 -15.05 -0.94 -16.54
C GLU A 167 -13.76 -0.18 -16.85
N LEU A 168 -13.57 1.02 -16.29
CA LEU A 168 -12.29 1.75 -16.39
C LEU A 168 -11.14 0.93 -15.79
N PHE A 169 -11.39 0.28 -14.64
CA PHE A 169 -10.40 -0.58 -13.97
C PHE A 169 -10.10 -1.85 -14.78
N GLN A 170 -11.12 -2.48 -15.39
CA GLN A 170 -10.93 -3.63 -16.28
C GLN A 170 -10.10 -3.29 -17.52
N LEU A 171 -10.32 -2.11 -18.13
CA LEU A 171 -9.49 -1.63 -19.24
C LEU A 171 -8.02 -1.48 -18.83
N PHE A 172 -7.79 -0.96 -17.63
CA PHE A 172 -6.45 -0.82 -17.07
C PHE A 172 -5.78 -2.18 -16.84
N LEU A 173 -6.45 -3.14 -16.18
CA LEU A 173 -5.91 -4.49 -15.95
C LEU A 173 -5.56 -5.21 -17.26
N ARG A 174 -6.41 -5.08 -18.28
CA ARG A 174 -6.15 -5.63 -19.63
C ARG A 174 -4.87 -5.06 -20.25
N GLN A 175 -4.58 -3.79 -20.01
CA GLN A 175 -3.35 -3.14 -20.49
C GLN A 175 -2.10 -3.66 -19.76
N LEU A 176 -2.25 -4.12 -18.52
CA LEU A 176 -1.18 -4.73 -17.72
C LEU A 176 -0.96 -6.22 -17.98
N GLY A 177 -1.81 -6.87 -18.78
CA GLY A 177 -1.71 -8.30 -19.06
C GLY A 177 -2.03 -9.20 -17.87
N VAL A 178 -2.76 -8.67 -16.88
CA VAL A 178 -3.24 -9.42 -15.71
C VAL A 178 -4.71 -9.78 -15.97
N GLU A 179 -4.96 -11.02 -16.40
CA GLU A 179 -6.31 -11.60 -16.55
C GLU A 179 -6.72 -12.40 -15.31
#